data_AF-A0A529N7T6-F1
#
_entry.id   AF-A0A529N7T6-F1
#
_cell.length_a   1.000
_cell.length_b   1.000
_cell.length_c   1.000
_cell.angle_alpha   90.00
_cell.angle_beta   90.00
_cell.angle_gamma   90.00
#
_symmetry.space_group_name_H-M   'P 1'
#
loop_
_entity.id
_entity.type
_entity.pdbx_description
1 polymer ?
#
loop_
_entity_poly.entity_id
_entity_poly.type
_entity_poly.pdbx_seq_one_letter_code
_entity_poly.pdbx_strand_id
1 'polypeptide(L)'
;APPAGGKVATTIISAMNGGLVGGSIGSSLDDTDKRKALEAEYKALEYTASGQKVTWKSESTGHSGEVVAAQPYRVGSQDCRQYTHT
;
A
#
# COMPACT_ATOMS: atom_id res chain seq x y z
N ALA A 1 -25.66 -3.11 0.39
CA ALA A 1 -25.07 -3.75 1.59
C ALA A 1 -23.60 -3.39 1.64
N PRO A 2 -23.01 -3.03 2.80
CA PRO A 2 -21.63 -2.55 2.87
C PRO A 2 -20.67 -3.73 2.64
N PRO A 3 -19.53 -3.55 1.96
CA PRO A 3 -18.53 -4.61 1.90
C PRO A 3 -17.80 -4.67 3.23
N ALA A 4 -17.62 -5.89 3.72
CA ALA A 4 -16.97 -6.24 4.97
C ALA A 4 -15.50 -5.74 5.01
N GLY A 5 -15.30 -4.53 5.54
CA GLY A 5 -14.01 -3.87 5.71
C GLY A 5 -13.03 -4.56 6.68
N GLY A 6 -13.42 -5.70 7.29
CA GLY A 6 -12.57 -6.44 8.22
C GLY A 6 -11.89 -7.69 7.64
N LYS A 7 -12.33 -8.19 6.48
CA LYS A 7 -11.80 -9.44 5.88
C LYS A 7 -10.91 -9.17 4.66
N VAL A 8 -11.26 -8.15 3.87
CA VAL A 8 -10.50 -7.79 2.65
C VAL A 8 -9.10 -7.27 3.02
N ALA A 9 -9.00 -6.48 4.08
CA ALA A 9 -7.71 -6.00 4.60
C ALA A 9 -6.77 -7.16 4.98
N THR A 10 -7.29 -8.22 5.62
CA THR A 10 -6.49 -9.40 6.02
C THR A 10 -6.00 -10.20 4.81
N THR A 11 -6.83 -10.34 3.77
CA THR A 11 -6.46 -11.11 2.56
C THR A 11 -5.43 -10.37 1.70
N ILE A 12 -5.47 -9.04 1.65
CA ILE A 12 -4.48 -8.22 0.92
C ILE A 12 -3.08 -8.34 1.55
N ILE A 13 -3.00 -8.47 2.88
CA ILE A 13 -1.72 -8.64 3.62
C ILE A 13 -0.95 -9.89 3.15
N SER A 14 -1.64 -10.99 2.82
CA SER A 14 -0.98 -12.23 2.36
C SER A 14 -0.72 -12.29 0.85
N ALA A 15 -1.38 -11.47 0.05
CA ALA A 15 -1.33 -11.56 -1.41
C ALA A 15 -0.13 -10.82 -2.04
N MET A 16 0.47 -9.87 -1.32
CA MET A 16 1.69 -9.20 -1.75
C MET A 16 2.90 -9.95 -1.19
N ASN A 17 3.36 -10.95 -1.94
CA ASN A 17 4.49 -11.84 -1.69
C ASN A 17 5.83 -11.10 -1.45
N GLY A 18 5.93 -10.27 -0.40
CA GLY A 18 7.08 -9.42 -0.08
C GLY A 18 7.02 -7.98 -0.62
N GLY A 19 5.82 -7.43 -0.92
CA GLY A 19 5.70 -6.01 -1.24
C GLY A 19 6.03 -5.15 -0.01
N LEU A 20 6.98 -4.21 -0.14
CA LEU A 20 7.55 -3.21 0.80
C LEU A 20 7.15 -3.26 2.30
N VAL A 21 5.86 -3.38 2.64
CA VAL A 21 5.35 -3.67 4.00
C VAL A 21 5.77 -5.05 4.54
N GLY A 22 6.12 -6.01 3.69
CA GLY A 22 6.72 -7.30 4.08
C GLY A 22 8.26 -7.29 4.14
N GLY A 23 8.90 -6.19 3.71
CA GLY A 23 10.35 -6.01 3.70
C GLY A 23 10.88 -5.26 4.92
N SER A 24 12.07 -4.67 4.80
CA SER A 24 12.75 -3.94 5.87
C SER A 24 11.97 -2.74 6.45
N ILE A 25 11.03 -2.18 5.68
CA ILE A 25 10.14 -1.12 6.16
C ILE A 25 9.17 -1.69 7.21
N GLY A 26 8.59 -2.87 6.95
CA GLY A 26 7.59 -3.47 7.84
C GLY A 26 8.14 -4.17 9.08
N SER A 27 9.45 -4.42 9.16
CA SER A 27 10.07 -5.05 10.34
C SER A 27 9.98 -4.22 11.61
N SER A 28 9.88 -2.89 11.50
CA SER A 28 9.68 -1.98 12.64
C SER A 28 8.22 -1.52 12.81
N LEU A 29 7.31 -1.94 11.93
CA LEU A 29 5.91 -1.54 11.95
C LEU A 29 5.06 -2.54 12.75
N ASP A 30 4.20 -2.02 13.61
CA ASP A 30 3.16 -2.82 14.25
C ASP A 30 2.00 -3.13 13.28
N ASP A 31 1.02 -3.91 13.72
CA ASP A 31 -0.11 -4.29 12.84
C ASP A 31 -0.97 -3.08 12.41
N THR A 32 -1.04 -2.03 13.24
CA THR A 32 -1.79 -0.80 12.93
C THR A 32 -1.08 0.00 11.86
N ASP A 33 0.24 0.14 11.99
CA ASP A 33 1.12 0.79 11.02
C ASP A 33 1.04 0.08 9.67
N LYS A 34 1.16 -1.25 9.66
CA LYS A 34 1.03 -2.06 8.45
C LYS A 34 -0.33 -1.84 7.79
N ARG A 35 -1.41 -1.75 8.57
CA ARG A 35 -2.74 -1.47 8.04
C ARG A 35 -2.83 -0.10 7.37
N LYS A 36 -2.27 0.94 8.01
CA LYS A 36 -2.23 2.32 7.46
C LYS A 36 -1.38 2.40 6.19
N ALA A 37 -0.23 1.76 6.20
CA ALA A 37 0.68 1.64 5.06
C ALA A 37 -0.02 0.99 3.86
N LEU A 38 -0.69 -0.16 4.07
CA LEU A 38 -1.44 -0.86 3.03
C LEU A 38 -2.63 -0.06 2.50
N GLU A 39 -3.34 0.65 3.37
CA GLU A 39 -4.44 1.52 2.96
C GLU A 39 -3.96 2.64 2.03
N ALA A 40 -2.79 3.22 2.32
CA ALA A 40 -2.15 4.20 1.44
C ALA A 40 -1.66 3.59 0.12
N GLU A 41 -1.10 2.38 0.14
CA GLU A 41 -0.71 1.68 -1.09
C GLU A 41 -1.91 1.44 -2.00
N TYR A 42 -2.98 0.88 -1.46
CA TYR A 42 -4.22 0.63 -2.20
C TYR A 42 -4.76 1.94 -2.78
N LYS A 43 -4.80 3.00 -1.98
CA LYS A 43 -5.27 4.31 -2.44
C LYS A 43 -4.39 4.87 -3.55
N ALA A 44 -3.06 4.76 -3.44
CA ALA A 44 -2.14 5.22 -4.47
C ALA A 44 -2.34 4.47 -5.81
N LEU A 45 -2.58 3.17 -5.74
CA LEU A 45 -2.74 2.31 -6.91
C LEU A 45 -4.11 2.44 -7.59
N GLU A 46 -5.20 2.52 -6.82
CA GLU A 46 -6.56 2.48 -7.37
C GLU A 46 -7.17 3.86 -7.58
N TYR A 47 -6.89 4.81 -6.69
CA TYR A 47 -7.64 6.08 -6.63
C TYR A 47 -6.78 7.31 -6.91
N THR A 48 -5.47 7.14 -7.07
CA THR A 48 -4.56 8.27 -7.19
C THR A 48 -3.88 8.27 -8.56
N ALA A 49 -3.92 9.42 -9.22
CA ALA A 49 -3.27 9.62 -10.49
C ALA A 49 -1.75 9.39 -10.39
N SER A 50 -1.14 9.03 -11.52
CA SER A 50 0.30 8.75 -11.56
C SER A 50 1.13 9.97 -11.16
N GLY A 51 2.11 9.77 -10.30
CA GLY A 51 2.96 10.82 -9.73
C GLY A 51 2.33 11.57 -8.54
N GLN A 52 1.09 11.27 -8.15
CA GLN A 52 0.49 11.82 -6.95
C GLN A 52 0.90 11.00 -5.72
N LYS A 53 1.14 11.71 -4.62
CA LYS A 53 1.61 11.17 -3.36
C LYS A 53 0.46 10.93 -2.40
N VAL A 54 0.38 9.73 -1.85
CA VAL A 54 -0.54 9.35 -0.78
C VAL A 54 0.25 9.15 0.50
N THR A 55 0.02 10.00 1.49
CA THR A 55 0.67 9.90 2.79
C THR A 55 -0.16 9.10 3.77
N TRP A 56 0.51 8.40 4.68
CA TRP A 56 -0.09 7.82 5.87
C TRP A 56 0.71 8.16 7.11
N LYS A 57 0.01 8.15 8.24
CA LYS A 57 0.61 8.34 9.55
C LYS A 57 -0.13 7.46 10.54
N SER A 58 0.64 6.85 11.42
CA SER A 58 0.16 6.15 12.59
C SER A 58 0.17 7.09 13.78
N GLU A 59 -0.99 7.22 14.42
CA GLU A 59 -1.11 8.03 15.63
C GLU A 59 -0.63 7.28 16.88
N SER A 60 -0.55 5.94 16.83
CA SER A 60 -0.08 5.12 17.95
C SER A 60 1.43 5.12 18.08
N THR A 61 2.15 4.91 16.98
CA THR A 61 3.62 4.77 16.96
C THR A 61 4.32 6.04 16.51
N GLY A 62 3.60 6.96 15.87
CA GLY A 62 4.17 8.14 15.23
C GLY A 62 4.85 7.86 13.89
N HIS A 63 4.89 6.59 13.45
CA HIS A 63 5.41 6.24 12.13
C HIS A 63 4.59 6.89 11.02
N SER A 64 5.26 7.26 9.94
CA SER A 64 4.64 7.85 8.77
C SER A 64 5.37 7.43 7.54
N GLY A 65 4.65 7.40 6.43
CA GLY A 65 5.22 7.14 5.14
C GLY A 65 4.39 7.72 4.03
N GLU A 66 4.83 7.46 2.82
CA GLU A 66 4.17 7.90 1.60
C GLU A 66 4.32 6.89 0.49
N VAL A 67 3.27 6.84 -0.33
CA VAL A 67 3.21 5.98 -1.51
C VAL A 67 2.99 6.84 -2.74
N VAL A 68 3.84 6.65 -3.75
CA VAL A 68 3.72 7.31 -5.04
C VAL A 68 3.63 6.26 -6.13
N ALA A 69 2.51 6.22 -6.83
CA ALA A 69 2.32 5.31 -7.94
C ALA A 69 2.80 5.95 -9.26
N ALA A 70 3.57 5.21 -10.05
CA ALA A 70 4.08 5.62 -11.35
C ALA A 70 3.01 5.47 -12.44
N GLN A 71 3.35 5.87 -13.67
CA GLN A 71 2.48 5.63 -14.82
C GLN A 71 2.34 4.12 -15.10
N PRO A 72 1.14 3.65 -15.46
CA PRO A 72 0.97 2.27 -15.91
C PRO A 72 1.77 2.08 -17.20
N TYR A 73 2.40 0.91 -17.31
CA TYR A 73 3.22 0.50 -18.44
C TYR A 73 2.90 -0.95 -18.78
N ARG A 74 3.16 -1.36 -20.02
CA ARG A 74 2.81 -2.70 -20.49
C ARG A 74 4.03 -3.56 -20.68
N VAL A 75 4.03 -4.75 -20.09
CA VAL A 75 5.07 -5.75 -20.23
C VAL A 75 4.47 -6.97 -20.91
N GLY A 76 4.69 -7.09 -22.23
CA GLY A 76 4.03 -8.10 -23.05
C GLY A 76 2.51 -7.92 -23.08
N SER A 77 1.78 -8.87 -22.50
CA SER A 77 0.31 -8.85 -22.40
C SER A 77 -0.23 -8.34 -21.06
N GLN A 78 0.62 -7.94 -20.13
CA GLN A 78 0.22 -7.50 -18.79
C GLN A 78 0.38 -5.99 -18.64
N ASP A 79 -0.64 -5.34 -18.08
CA ASP A 79 -0.58 -3.95 -17.66
C ASP A 79 -0.05 -3.90 -16.23
N CYS A 80 1.15 -3.35 -16.08
CA CYS A 80 1.85 -3.21 -14.81
C CYS A 80 1.82 -1.76 -14.36
N ARG A 81 1.85 -1.52 -13.05
CA ARG A 81 2.03 -0.19 -12.48
C ARG A 81 3.04 -0.27 -11.36
N GLN A 82 4.13 0.48 -11.49
CA GLN A 82 5.13 0.58 -10.43
C GLN A 82 4.65 1.56 -9.37
N TYR A 83 5.12 1.38 -8.13
CA TYR A 83 4.95 2.34 -7.07
C TYR A 83 6.18 2.32 -6.15
N THR A 84 6.39 3.44 -5.46
CA THR A 84 7.43 3.59 -4.43
C THR A 84 6.75 3.85 -3.10
N HIS A 85 7.24 3.21 -2.04
CA HIS A 85 6.80 3.39 -0.67
C HIS A 85 8.00 3.73 0.21
N THR A 86 7.94 4.84 0.95
CA THR A 86 8.95 5.25 1.93
C THR A 86 8.34 5.51 3.29
#